data_AF-A0A0C3EKB1-F1
#
_entry.id   AF-A0A0C3EKB1-F1
#
_cell.length_a   1.000
_cell.length_b   1.000
_cell.length_c   1.000
_cell.angle_alpha   90.00
_cell.angle_beta   90.00
_cell.angle_gamma   90.00
#
_symmetry.space_group_name_H-M   'P 1'
#
loop_
_entity.id
_entity.type
_entity.pdbx_description
1 polymer ?
#
loop_
_entity_poly.entity_id
_entity_poly.type
_entity_poly.pdbx_seq_one_letter_code
_entity_poly.pdbx_strand_id
1 'polypeptide(L)'
;KKRNTKDLLTIFTDHVKVKFVMVDRKIEVLTGRWCMICKKDKIFVQKYSKRKAFHLGGNLSGHQHIRIHYKEYQQHCTEGNIPENDHAVPREILEKQRRAK
;
A
#
# COMPACT_ATOMS: atom_id res chain seq x y z
N LYS A 1 -16.95 11.29 -10.59
CA LYS A 1 -16.04 10.24 -11.11
C LYS A 1 -15.59 9.37 -9.93
N LYS A 2 -16.06 8.12 -9.83
CA LYS A 2 -15.65 7.20 -8.75
C LYS A 2 -14.17 6.92 -8.94
N ARG A 3 -13.30 7.33 -8.00
CA ARG A 3 -11.85 7.08 -8.11
C ARG A 3 -11.64 5.58 -8.21
N ASN A 4 -10.95 5.14 -9.26
CA ASN A 4 -10.57 3.75 -9.44
C ASN A 4 -9.64 3.39 -8.27
N THR A 5 -9.96 2.31 -7.55
CA THR A 5 -9.18 1.78 -6.43
C THR A 5 -8.53 0.44 -6.78
N LYS A 6 -8.59 0.02 -8.04
CA LYS A 6 -7.93 -1.21 -8.52
C LYS A 6 -6.41 -1.09 -8.40
N ASP A 7 -5.89 0.12 -8.53
CA ASP A 7 -4.47 0.42 -8.34
C ASP A 7 -4.01 0.15 -6.90
N LEU A 8 -4.86 0.31 -5.89
CA LEU A 8 -4.52 -0.09 -4.51
C LEU A 8 -4.24 -1.59 -4.42
N LEU A 9 -4.98 -2.40 -5.18
CA LEU A 9 -4.86 -3.86 -5.15
C LEU A 9 -3.56 -4.37 -5.81
N THR A 10 -2.77 -3.50 -6.45
CA THR A 10 -1.47 -3.89 -7.00
C THR A 10 -0.41 -4.09 -5.90
N ILE A 11 -0.58 -3.43 -4.75
CA ILE A 11 0.34 -3.51 -3.60
C ILE A 11 -0.36 -4.06 -2.37
N PHE A 12 -1.63 -3.69 -2.18
CA PHE A 12 -2.43 -4.10 -1.05
C PHE A 12 -3.32 -5.31 -1.35
N THR A 13 -3.66 -6.06 -0.31
CA THR A 13 -4.80 -6.99 -0.38
C THR A 13 -6.12 -6.24 -0.45
N ASP A 14 -7.20 -6.99 -0.68
CA ASP A 14 -8.54 -6.53 -0.33
C ASP A 14 -8.65 -6.21 1.18
N HIS A 15 -9.73 -5.55 1.56
CA HIS A 15 -10.04 -5.32 2.97
C HIS A 15 -10.31 -6.66 3.66
N VAL A 16 -9.50 -6.95 4.68
CA VAL A 16 -9.60 -8.16 5.46
C VAL A 16 -9.74 -7.82 6.94
N LYS A 17 -10.49 -8.65 7.66
CA LYS A 17 -10.55 -8.63 9.12
C LYS A 17 -9.48 -9.57 9.67
N VAL A 18 -8.62 -9.05 10.54
CA VAL A 18 -7.48 -9.77 11.12
C VAL A 18 -7.57 -9.71 12.64
N LYS A 19 -7.33 -10.87 13.27
CA LYS A 19 -7.18 -11.00 14.71
C LYS A 19 -5.69 -10.94 15.08
N PHE A 20 -5.28 -9.90 15.77
CA PHE A 20 -3.96 -9.79 16.39
C PHE A 20 -4.02 -10.28 17.83
N VAL A 21 -3.11 -11.17 18.20
CA VAL A 21 -2.93 -11.64 19.58
C VAL A 21 -1.64 -11.00 20.10
N MET A 22 -1.79 -10.17 21.13
CA MET A 22 -0.68 -9.49 21.79
C MET A 22 -0.03 -10.40 22.84
N VAL A 23 1.18 -10.04 23.29
CA VAL A 23 1.95 -10.84 24.27
C VAL A 23 1.19 -11.02 25.59
N ASP A 24 0.40 -10.02 25.99
CA ASP A 24 -0.46 -10.03 27.17
C ASP A 24 -1.77 -10.82 26.97
N ARG A 25 -1.87 -11.62 25.91
CA ARG A 25 -3.07 -12.35 25.47
C ARG A 25 -4.26 -11.47 25.12
N LYS A 26 -4.10 -10.14 25.04
CA LYS A 26 -5.16 -9.29 24.50
C LYS A 26 -5.37 -9.58 23.02
N ILE A 27 -6.64 -9.63 22.65
CA ILE A 27 -7.08 -9.86 21.29
C ILE A 27 -7.56 -8.53 20.73
N GLU A 28 -6.99 -8.15 19.59
CA GLU A 28 -7.43 -6.98 18.85
C GLU A 28 -7.89 -7.43 17.46
N VAL A 29 -9.14 -7.09 17.11
CA VAL A 29 -9.70 -7.44 15.81
C VAL A 29 -9.78 -6.17 14.98
N LEU A 30 -9.00 -6.12 13.91
CA LEU A 30 -8.87 -4.94 13.05
C LEU A 30 -9.33 -5.26 11.64
N THR A 31 -9.91 -4.27 10.96
CA THR A 31 -10.26 -4.37 9.54
C THR A 31 -9.40 -3.39 8.75
N GLY A 32 -8.73 -3.87 7.71
CA GLY A 32 -7.72 -3.10 7.00
C GLY A 32 -7.13 -3.90 5.83
N ARG A 33 -6.00 -3.46 5.31
CA ARG A 33 -5.33 -4.08 4.16
C ARG A 33 -3.89 -4.43 4.49
N TRP A 34 -3.40 -5.52 3.91
CA TRP A 34 -1.99 -5.88 3.98
C TRP A 34 -1.21 -5.25 2.84
N CYS A 35 -0.14 -4.52 3.14
CA CYS A 35 0.88 -4.26 2.13
C CYS A 35 1.67 -5.55 1.90
N MET A 36 1.56 -6.14 0.71
CA MET A 36 2.16 -7.44 0.43
C MET A 36 3.68 -7.37 0.32
N ILE A 37 4.24 -6.21 -0.03
CA ILE A 37 5.68 -5.98 -0.08
C ILE A 37 6.24 -5.96 1.35
N CYS A 38 5.76 -5.05 2.21
CA CYS A 38 6.19 -4.98 3.61
C CYS A 38 5.97 -6.29 4.38
N LYS A 39 4.88 -7.01 4.09
CA LYS A 39 4.57 -8.27 4.77
C LYS A 39 5.53 -9.41 4.38
N LYS A 40 6.06 -9.39 3.15
CA LYS A 40 6.99 -10.41 2.63
C LYS A 40 8.46 -10.08 2.91
N ASP A 41 8.79 -8.81 3.13
CA ASP A 41 10.13 -8.37 3.51
C ASP A 41 10.50 -8.88 4.91
N LYS A 42 11.46 -9.82 4.96
CA LYS A 42 11.94 -10.43 6.19
C LYS A 42 12.61 -9.43 7.13
N ILE A 43 13.39 -8.48 6.58
CA ILE A 43 14.11 -7.48 7.36
C ILE A 43 13.10 -6.53 7.99
N PHE A 44 12.11 -6.07 7.21
CA PHE A 44 11.04 -5.22 7.72
C PHE A 44 10.24 -5.92 8.83
N VAL A 45 9.83 -7.16 8.59
CA VAL A 45 9.03 -7.92 9.57
C VAL A 45 9.83 -8.20 10.84
N GLN A 46 11.12 -8.51 10.73
CA GLN A 46 11.98 -8.72 11.90
C GLN A 46 12.13 -7.43 12.73
N LYS A 47 12.27 -6.28 12.06
CA LYS A 47 12.46 -4.99 12.74
C LYS A 47 11.18 -4.40 13.33
N TYR A 48 10.05 -4.56 12.64
CA TYR A 48 8.82 -3.81 12.92
C TYR A 48 7.58 -4.67 13.21
N SER A 49 7.70 -5.99 13.14
CA SER A 49 6.59 -6.95 13.17
C SER A 49 5.65 -6.86 11.96
N LYS A 50 4.98 -7.98 11.66
CA LYS A 50 3.96 -8.05 10.61
C LYS A 50 2.86 -7.03 10.82
N ARG A 51 2.49 -6.72 12.08
CA ARG A 51 1.42 -5.74 12.38
C ARG A 51 1.66 -4.38 11.69
N LYS A 52 2.91 -3.95 11.53
CA LYS A 52 3.25 -2.68 10.87
C LYS A 52 3.06 -2.68 9.34
N ALA A 53 2.94 -3.86 8.73
CA ALA A 53 2.55 -4.01 7.32
C ALA A 53 1.02 -4.03 7.12
N PHE A 54 0.23 -3.93 8.20
CA PHE A 54 -1.23 -3.87 8.15
C PHE A 54 -1.72 -2.43 8.28
N HIS A 55 -2.46 -1.96 7.29
CA HIS A 55 -2.92 -0.58 7.18
C HIS A 55 -4.43 -0.50 7.44
N LEU A 56 -4.81 0.28 8.45
CA LEU A 56 -6.21 0.54 8.82
C LEU A 56 -6.82 1.74 8.09
N GLY A 57 -5.97 2.54 7.45
CA GLY A 57 -6.39 3.79 6.83
C GLY A 57 -7.14 3.59 5.52
N GLY A 58 -7.81 4.65 5.07
CA GLY A 58 -8.54 4.68 3.80
C GLY A 58 -7.63 4.76 2.56
N ASN A 59 -8.26 4.96 1.42
CA ASN A 59 -7.58 4.95 0.11
C ASN A 59 -6.41 5.93 0.05
N LEU A 60 -6.59 7.17 0.54
CA LEU A 60 -5.55 8.19 0.49
C LEU A 60 -4.29 7.80 1.28
N SER A 61 -4.46 7.26 2.49
CA SER A 61 -3.32 6.75 3.28
C SER A 61 -2.67 5.52 2.63
N GLY A 62 -3.45 4.69 1.93
CA GLY A 62 -2.92 3.60 1.11
C GLY A 62 -2.03 4.12 -0.02
N HIS A 63 -2.50 5.12 -0.77
CA HIS A 63 -1.72 5.77 -1.83
C HIS A 63 -0.46 6.46 -1.32
N GLN A 64 -0.53 7.11 -0.15
CA GLN A 64 0.65 7.68 0.50
C GLN A 64 1.70 6.62 0.83
N HIS A 65 1.27 5.45 1.32
CA HIS A 65 2.17 4.32 1.55
C HIS A 65 2.73 3.76 0.23
N ILE A 66 1.91 3.63 -0.83
CA ILE A 66 2.39 3.13 -2.13
C ILE A 66 3.58 3.93 -2.67
N ARG A 67 3.69 5.23 -2.36
CA ARG A 67 4.85 6.05 -2.76
C ARG A 67 6.19 5.43 -2.35
N ILE A 68 6.27 4.72 -1.23
CA ILE A 68 7.51 4.06 -0.79
C ILE A 68 7.83 2.81 -1.63
N HIS A 69 6.84 2.26 -2.33
CA HIS A 69 6.92 1.11 -3.23
C HIS A 69 6.60 1.51 -4.68
N TYR A 70 6.92 2.75 -5.05
CA TYR A 70 6.46 3.32 -6.31
C TYR A 70 6.93 2.52 -7.54
N LYS A 71 8.15 1.98 -7.52
CA LYS A 71 8.70 1.22 -8.65
C LYS A 71 7.88 -0.03 -8.95
N GLU A 72 7.63 -0.84 -7.92
CA GLU A 72 6.83 -2.06 -8.00
C GLU A 72 5.37 -1.73 -8.35
N TYR A 73 4.84 -0.66 -7.75
CA TYR A 73 3.50 -0.17 -8.07
C TYR A 73 3.37 0.25 -9.55
N GLN A 74 4.31 1.02 -10.06
CA GLN A 74 4.33 1.46 -11.46
C GLN A 74 4.40 0.27 -12.41
N GLN A 75 5.27 -0.71 -12.10
CA GLN A 75 5.38 -1.95 -12.87
C GLN A 75 4.04 -2.69 -12.90
N HIS A 76 3.42 -2.97 -11.74
CA HIS A 76 2.15 -3.69 -11.68
C HIS A 76 1.00 -2.91 -12.35
N CYS A 77 1.00 -1.58 -12.27
CA CYS A 77 0.03 -0.74 -12.98
C CYS A 77 0.21 -0.85 -14.50
N THR A 78 1.45 -0.85 -14.98
CA THR A 78 1.76 -1.01 -16.42
C THR A 78 1.34 -2.38 -16.92
N GLU A 79 1.72 -3.45 -16.21
CA GLU A 79 1.35 -4.84 -16.53
C GLU A 79 -0.17 -5.07 -16.50
N GLY A 80 -0.85 -4.45 -15.53
CA GLY A 80 -2.31 -4.54 -15.38
C GLY A 80 -3.11 -3.60 -16.29
N ASN A 81 -2.45 -2.74 -17.08
CA ASN A 81 -3.08 -1.65 -17.83
C ASN A 81 -3.99 -0.78 -16.93
N ILE A 82 -3.53 -0.51 -15.70
CA ILE A 82 -4.23 0.27 -14.69
C ILE A 82 -3.63 1.69 -14.70
N PRO A 83 -4.45 2.75 -14.84
CA PRO A 83 -3.95 4.11 -14.76
C PRO A 83 -3.43 4.39 -13.35
N GLU A 84 -2.20 4.89 -13.25
CA GLU A 84 -1.61 5.29 -11.98
C GLU A 84 -2.43 6.41 -11.33
N ASN A 85 -2.64 6.32 -10.01
CA ASN A 85 -3.25 7.38 -9.23
C ASN A 85 -2.24 8.49 -8.91
N ASP A 86 -2.59 9.75 -9.19
CA ASP A 86 -1.77 10.93 -8.88
C ASP A 86 -1.32 11.01 -7.41
N HIS A 87 -2.13 10.47 -6.48
CA HIS A 87 -1.77 10.44 -5.07
C HIS A 87 -0.69 9.42 -4.73
N ALA A 88 -0.49 8.40 -5.56
CA ALA A 88 0.55 7.38 -5.41
C ALA A 88 1.87 7.76 -6.11
N VAL A 89 1.86 8.71 -7.04
CA VAL A 89 3.05 9.15 -7.76
C VAL A 89 3.90 10.07 -6.87
N PRO A 90 5.21 9.79 -6.70
CA PRO A 90 6.16 10.70 -6.06
C PRO A 90 6.20 12.07 -6.74
N ARG A 91 6.35 13.12 -5.94
CA ARG A 91 6.36 14.51 -6.42
C ARG A 91 7.42 14.77 -7.48
N GLU A 92 8.62 14.20 -7.31
CA GLU A 92 9.74 14.36 -8.25
C GLU A 92 9.40 13.84 -9.66
N ILE A 93 8.63 12.76 -9.73
CA ILE A 93 8.20 12.15 -10.99
C ILE A 93 7.09 12.98 -11.63
N LEU A 94 6.13 13.43 -10.83
CA LEU A 94 5.09 14.36 -11.28
C LEU A 94 5.69 15.65 -11.85
N GLU A 95 6.70 16.22 -11.19
CA GLU A 95 7.38 17.44 -11.64
C GLU A 95 8.16 17.21 -12.94
N LYS A 96 8.84 16.07 -13.09
CA LYS A 96 9.48 15.69 -14.37
C LYS A 96 8.48 15.54 -15.50
N GLN A 97 7.36 14.85 -15.27
CA GLN A 97 6.30 14.68 -16.27
C GLN A 97 5.67 16.00 -16.69
N ARG A 98 5.53 16.96 -15.75
CA ARG A 98 5.00 18.30 -16.04
C ARG A 98 5.98 19.16 -16.84
N ARG A 99 7.28 19.03 -16.61
CA ARG A 99 8.33 19.78 -17.34
C ARG A 99 8.61 19.24 -18.74
N ALA A 100 8.32 17.96 -18.97
CA ALA A 100 8.47 17.31 -20.28
C ALA A 100 7.25 17.52 -21.20
N LYS A 101 6.26 18.29 -20.75
CA LYS A 101 5.01 18.61 -21.45
C LYS A 101 5.05 20.05 -21.93
#